data_AF-A0A3M1ND38-F1
#
_entry.id   AF-A0A3M1ND38-F1
#
_cell.length_a   1.000
_cell.length_b   1.000
_cell.length_c   1.000
_cell.angle_alpha   90.00
_cell.angle_beta   90.00
_cell.angle_gamma   90.00
#
_symmetry.space_group_name_H-M   'P 1'
#
loop_
_entity.id
_entity.type
_entity.pdbx_description
1 polymer ?
#
loop_
_entity_poly.entity_id
_entity_poly.type
_entity_poly.pdbx_seq_one_letter_code
_entity_poly.pdbx_strand_id
1 'polypeptide(L)'
;MPMIEYFLRQLIYPTLNPLYQLNTRHFCPTRLHRDARLMLIGGIGAAAAWWLFVMLTSGTEASDVYLNVLAMLALASLMATLAADVFYVMEAVKVVQQELAQGTWDLLRLSHLPAQSIASAKYALAQLRAWRVIALEFAIRAAVLTLIVLPFVRTGISLALTLTITGVILASLYWLEVWWRARAVISLSLLSALLFNKPINAMIVAALSAIGLHVAQAAFLATCGILLLLALQSAFTLSFLCGMPLCALAATGGTCFFYERAAAMTLQRFVKRIGSAAA
;
A
#
# COMPACT_ATOMS: atom_id res chain seq x y z
N MET A 1 -6.54 -16.49 10.04
CA MET A 1 -5.30 -16.26 10.81
C MET A 1 -3.97 -16.53 10.07
N PRO A 2 -3.84 -17.32 8.97
CA PRO A 2 -2.52 -17.58 8.36
C PRO A 2 -1.90 -16.38 7.62
N MET A 3 -2.70 -15.42 7.16
CA MET A 3 -2.20 -14.23 6.46
C MET A 3 -1.46 -13.25 7.39
N ILE A 4 -1.91 -13.11 8.65
CA ILE A 4 -1.23 -12.26 9.66
C ILE A 4 0.11 -12.89 10.05
N GLU A 5 0.17 -14.21 10.20
CA GLU A 5 1.43 -14.93 10.45
C GLU A 5 2.37 -14.88 9.26
N TYR A 6 1.87 -14.90 8.03
CA TYR A 6 2.68 -14.72 6.83
C TYR A 6 3.20 -13.27 6.72
N PHE A 7 2.36 -12.28 7.02
CA PHE A 7 2.73 -10.87 7.11
C PHE A 7 3.82 -10.65 8.14
N LEU A 8 3.61 -11.20 9.34
CA LEU A 8 4.60 -11.25 10.39
C LEU A 8 5.85 -11.95 9.87
N ARG A 9 5.77 -13.14 9.25
CA ARG A 9 6.94 -13.87 8.70
C ARG A 9 7.73 -13.06 7.67
N GLN A 10 7.08 -12.35 6.76
CA GLN A 10 7.77 -11.47 5.80
C GLN A 10 8.37 -10.24 6.47
N LEU A 11 7.73 -9.68 7.51
CA LEU A 11 8.33 -8.67 8.40
C LEU A 11 9.45 -9.24 9.29
N ILE A 12 9.44 -10.55 9.55
CA ILE A 12 10.33 -11.35 10.40
C ILE A 12 11.51 -11.92 9.60
N TYR A 13 11.60 -11.75 8.28
CA TYR A 13 12.80 -12.17 7.53
C TYR A 13 14.14 -11.51 7.95
N PRO A 14 14.19 -10.36 8.67
CA PRO A 14 15.42 -9.93 9.33
C PRO A 14 15.54 -10.47 10.77
N THR A 15 14.91 -11.60 11.14
CA THR A 15 15.01 -12.16 12.50
C THR A 15 16.43 -12.50 12.91
N LEU A 16 17.30 -12.84 11.97
CA LEU A 16 18.72 -13.08 12.24
C LEU A 16 19.56 -11.79 12.27
N ASN A 17 18.95 -10.64 11.98
CA ASN A 17 19.68 -9.39 11.95
C ASN A 17 19.72 -8.76 13.37
N PRO A 18 20.91 -8.66 13.98
CA PRO A 18 21.03 -8.16 15.35
C PRO A 18 20.57 -6.70 15.48
N LEU A 19 20.70 -5.87 14.43
CA LEU A 19 20.22 -4.49 14.43
C LEU A 19 18.71 -4.39 14.47
N TYR A 20 18.02 -5.28 13.75
CA TYR A 20 16.58 -5.35 13.78
C TYR A 20 16.11 -5.78 15.16
N GLN A 21 16.70 -6.84 15.73
CA GLN A 21 16.39 -7.29 17.09
C GLN A 21 16.60 -6.18 18.13
N LEU A 22 17.75 -5.48 18.08
CA LEU A 22 18.06 -4.41 19.02
C LEU A 22 16.99 -3.29 18.99
N ASN A 23 16.65 -2.81 17.80
CA ASN A 23 15.66 -1.74 17.63
C ASN A 23 14.23 -2.21 17.95
N THR A 24 13.94 -3.49 17.79
CA THR A 24 12.61 -4.06 18.07
C THR A 24 12.39 -4.46 19.52
N ARG A 25 13.44 -4.53 20.36
CA ARG A 25 13.30 -4.84 21.81
C ARG A 25 12.37 -3.89 22.55
N HIS A 26 12.26 -2.64 22.12
CA HIS A 26 11.35 -1.67 22.72
C HIS A 26 9.89 -1.86 22.28
N PHE A 27 9.63 -2.63 21.22
CA PHE A 27 8.28 -2.93 20.76
C PHE A 27 7.74 -4.13 21.53
N CYS A 28 6.74 -3.90 22.37
CA CYS A 28 6.05 -4.97 23.07
C CYS A 28 5.12 -5.71 22.07
N PRO A 29 5.37 -7.00 21.75
CA PRO A 29 4.62 -7.71 20.71
C PRO A 29 3.14 -7.87 21.06
N THR A 30 2.82 -7.98 22.36
CA THR A 30 1.44 -8.06 22.85
C THR A 30 0.66 -6.78 22.57
N ARG A 31 1.29 -5.61 22.71
CA ARG A 31 0.68 -4.31 22.37
C ARG A 31 0.45 -4.19 20.87
N LEU A 32 1.43 -4.58 20.05
CA LEU A 32 1.31 -4.58 18.59
C LEU A 32 0.13 -5.45 18.13
N HIS A 33 0.02 -6.67 18.68
CA HIS A 33 -1.06 -7.60 18.35
C HIS A 33 -2.43 -7.08 18.81
N ARG A 34 -2.51 -6.49 20.01
CA ARG A 34 -3.73 -5.87 20.52
C ARG A 34 -4.17 -4.71 19.64
N ASP A 35 -3.26 -3.81 19.28
CA ASP A 35 -3.55 -2.65 18.43
C ASP A 35 -4.01 -3.10 17.04
N ALA A 36 -3.35 -4.11 16.45
CA ALA A 36 -3.72 -4.66 15.14
C ALA A 36 -5.12 -5.30 15.19
N ARG A 37 -5.42 -6.04 16.26
CA ARG A 37 -6.74 -6.63 16.48
C ARG A 37 -7.82 -5.55 16.66
N LEU A 38 -7.54 -4.50 17.42
CA LEU A 38 -8.48 -3.38 17.61
C LEU A 38 -8.74 -2.64 16.29
N MET A 39 -7.71 -2.40 15.48
CA MET A 39 -7.86 -1.78 14.17
C MET A 39 -8.65 -2.65 13.19
N LEU A 40 -8.41 -3.96 13.18
CA LEU A 40 -9.18 -4.90 12.36
C LEU A 40 -10.64 -4.97 12.80
N ILE A 41 -10.90 -5.12 14.11
CA ILE A 41 -12.27 -5.14 14.64
C ILE A 41 -12.97 -3.81 14.39
N GLY A 42 -12.29 -2.68 14.59
CA GLY A 42 -12.82 -1.36 14.33
C GLY A 42 -13.13 -1.15 12.84
N GLY A 43 -12.25 -1.58 11.94
CA GLY A 43 -12.46 -1.51 10.50
C GLY A 43 -13.62 -2.39 10.03
N ILE A 44 -13.68 -3.65 10.49
CA ILE A 44 -14.78 -4.57 10.18
C ILE A 44 -16.10 -4.04 10.76
N GLY A 45 -16.08 -3.55 12.00
CA GLY A 45 -17.25 -2.98 12.68
C GLY A 45 -17.78 -1.74 11.98
N ALA A 46 -16.89 -0.83 11.55
CA ALA A 46 -17.26 0.34 10.76
C ALA A 46 -17.87 -0.08 9.41
N ALA A 47 -17.26 -1.05 8.71
CA ALA A 47 -17.79 -1.58 7.46
C ALA A 47 -19.16 -2.25 7.64
N ALA A 48 -19.37 -2.99 8.73
CA ALA A 48 -20.64 -3.65 9.04
C ALA A 48 -21.75 -2.65 9.43
N ALA A 49 -21.44 -1.69 10.30
CA ALA A 49 -22.36 -0.61 10.67
C ALA A 49 -22.77 0.21 9.44
N TRP A 50 -21.82 0.47 8.56
CA TRP A 50 -22.05 1.11 7.29
C TRP A 50 -22.96 0.27 6.36
N TRP A 51 -22.71 -1.03 6.23
CA TRP A 51 -23.58 -1.96 5.49
C TRP A 51 -25.02 -1.91 5.99
N LEU A 52 -25.20 -1.93 7.31
CA LEU A 52 -26.51 -1.85 7.94
C LEU A 52 -27.20 -0.52 7.58
N PHE A 53 -26.47 0.60 7.66
CA PHE A 53 -26.97 1.90 7.26
C PHE A 53 -27.46 1.92 5.80
N VAL A 54 -26.63 1.41 4.87
CA VAL A 54 -26.99 1.36 3.44
C VAL A 54 -28.23 0.49 3.21
N MET A 55 -28.31 -0.69 3.85
CA MET A 55 -29.48 -1.57 3.76
C MET A 55 -30.75 -0.87 4.22
N LEU A 56 -30.71 -0.16 5.35
CA LEU A 56 -31.85 0.59 5.89
C LEU A 56 -32.29 1.74 4.97
N THR A 57 -31.35 2.40 4.28
CA THR A 57 -31.67 3.53 3.38
C THR A 57 -32.06 3.11 1.96
N SER A 58 -31.68 1.91 1.51
CA SER A 58 -31.80 1.48 0.11
C SER A 58 -33.22 1.09 -0.35
N GLY A 59 -34.22 1.16 0.54
CA GLY A 59 -35.62 0.90 0.26
C GLY A 59 -36.39 2.10 -0.31
N THR A 60 -35.81 3.29 -0.29
CA THR A 60 -36.34 4.49 -0.96
C THR A 60 -35.71 4.62 -2.35
N GLU A 61 -36.41 5.21 -3.33
CA GLU A 61 -35.91 5.45 -4.71
C GLU A 61 -34.74 6.47 -4.73
N ALA A 62 -33.63 6.13 -4.06
CA ALA A 62 -32.54 7.04 -3.70
C ALA A 62 -31.24 6.71 -4.45
N SER A 63 -31.29 6.63 -5.78
CA SER A 63 -30.08 6.48 -6.62
C SER A 63 -29.05 7.57 -6.35
N ASP A 64 -29.52 8.79 -6.09
CA ASP A 64 -28.66 9.97 -5.96
C ASP A 64 -27.90 9.99 -4.62
N VAL A 65 -28.53 9.51 -3.54
CA VAL A 65 -27.89 9.41 -2.22
C VAL A 65 -26.74 8.42 -2.27
N TYR A 66 -26.92 7.27 -2.93
CA TYR A 66 -25.88 6.26 -3.09
C TYR A 66 -24.66 6.82 -3.85
N LEU A 67 -24.88 7.49 -4.98
CA LEU A 67 -23.79 8.06 -5.79
C LEU A 67 -23.03 9.16 -5.04
N ASN A 68 -23.72 10.05 -4.34
CA ASN A 68 -23.10 11.11 -3.54
C ASN A 68 -22.22 10.53 -2.42
N VAL A 69 -22.75 9.51 -1.73
CA VAL A 69 -22.03 8.83 -0.65
C VAL A 69 -20.80 8.09 -1.18
N LEU A 70 -20.92 7.38 -2.31
CA LEU A 70 -19.79 6.72 -2.97
C LEU A 70 -18.72 7.73 -3.36
N ALA A 71 -19.10 8.88 -3.92
CA ALA A 71 -18.19 9.95 -4.31
C ALA A 71 -17.46 10.54 -3.08
N MET A 72 -18.17 10.81 -1.99
CA MET A 72 -17.57 11.30 -0.74
C MET A 72 -16.57 10.31 -0.16
N LEU A 73 -16.90 9.01 -0.12
CA LEU A 73 -16.01 7.97 0.37
C LEU A 73 -14.79 7.75 -0.53
N ALA A 74 -14.98 7.83 -1.86
CA ALA A 74 -13.87 7.78 -2.82
C ALA A 74 -12.89 8.94 -2.60
N LEU A 75 -13.41 10.17 -2.42
CA LEU A 75 -12.61 11.34 -2.11
C LEU A 75 -11.89 11.19 -0.75
N ALA A 76 -12.58 10.71 0.27
CA ALA A 76 -11.99 10.45 1.58
C ALA A 76 -10.87 9.40 1.51
N SER A 77 -11.07 8.32 0.73
CA SER A 77 -10.05 7.29 0.49
C SER A 77 -8.82 7.85 -0.25
N LEU A 78 -9.03 8.74 -1.22
CA LEU A 78 -7.95 9.43 -1.92
C LEU A 78 -7.15 10.32 -0.96
N MET A 79 -7.83 11.12 -0.14
CA MET A 79 -7.18 11.97 0.86
C MET A 79 -6.41 11.15 1.90
N ALA A 80 -6.98 10.03 2.36
CA ALA A 80 -6.31 9.10 3.27
C ALA A 80 -5.06 8.48 2.63
N THR A 81 -5.14 8.10 1.35
CA THR A 81 -4.01 7.58 0.57
C THR A 81 -2.86 8.58 0.51
N LEU A 82 -3.14 9.84 0.15
CA LEU A 82 -2.14 10.90 0.08
C LEU A 82 -1.53 11.23 1.44
N ALA A 83 -2.36 11.31 2.49
CA ALA A 83 -1.89 11.55 3.86
C ALA A 83 -1.00 10.40 4.36
N ALA A 84 -1.36 9.15 4.03
CA ALA A 84 -0.57 7.98 4.36
C ALA A 84 0.81 8.02 3.69
N ASP A 85 0.89 8.44 2.43
CA ASP A 85 2.18 8.55 1.73
C ASP A 85 3.09 9.61 2.35
N VAL A 86 2.55 10.78 2.71
CA VAL A 86 3.30 11.80 3.46
C VAL A 86 3.83 11.22 4.77
N PHE A 87 3.00 10.47 5.50
CA PHE A 87 3.41 9.80 6.73
C PHE A 87 4.53 8.78 6.49
N TYR A 88 4.44 7.96 5.44
CA TYR A 88 5.48 6.99 5.07
C TYR A 88 6.81 7.68 4.75
N VAL A 89 6.77 8.79 4.01
CA VAL A 89 7.95 9.62 3.73
C VAL A 89 8.57 10.16 5.01
N MET A 90 7.76 10.76 5.88
CA MET A 90 8.23 11.36 7.13
C MET A 90 8.91 10.33 8.03
N GLU A 91 8.28 9.18 8.25
CA GLU A 91 8.86 8.13 9.11
C GLU A 91 10.14 7.53 8.53
N ALA A 92 10.16 7.25 7.22
CA ALA A 92 11.35 6.71 6.56
C ALA A 92 12.54 7.68 6.59
N VAL A 93 12.32 8.98 6.29
CA VAL A 93 13.38 10.00 6.32
C VAL A 93 13.86 10.22 7.76
N LYS A 94 12.94 10.30 8.73
CA LYS A 94 13.27 10.50 10.15
C LYS A 94 14.18 9.40 10.69
N VAL A 95 13.93 8.12 10.35
CA VAL A 95 14.77 7.00 10.80
C VAL A 95 16.23 7.19 10.41
N VAL A 96 16.51 7.57 9.16
CA VAL A 96 17.89 7.74 8.67
C VAL A 96 18.51 9.03 9.19
N GLN A 97 17.77 10.13 9.19
CA GLN A 97 18.28 11.45 9.59
C GLN A 97 18.59 11.53 11.08
N GLN A 98 17.80 10.86 11.95
CA GLN A 98 18.11 10.77 13.37
C GLN A 98 19.45 10.06 13.62
N GLU A 99 19.74 9.00 12.87
CA GLU A 99 20.98 8.24 13.04
C GLU A 99 22.21 8.96 12.48
N LEU A 100 22.04 9.69 11.38
CA LEU A 100 23.05 10.60 10.84
C LEU A 100 23.36 11.72 11.86
N ALA A 101 22.33 12.35 12.42
CA ALA A 101 22.49 13.43 13.41
C ALA A 101 23.17 12.94 14.71
N GLN A 102 22.94 11.68 15.10
CA GLN A 102 23.56 11.07 16.28
C GLN A 102 24.97 10.52 16.04
N GLY A 103 25.50 10.55 14.80
CA GLY A 103 26.78 9.92 14.45
C GLY A 103 26.78 8.39 14.52
N THR A 104 25.66 7.77 14.91
CA THR A 104 25.49 6.31 14.96
C THR A 104 25.61 5.67 13.57
N TRP A 105 25.33 6.44 12.51
CA TRP A 105 25.46 5.96 11.14
C TRP A 105 26.89 5.56 10.77
N ASP A 106 27.90 6.30 11.25
CA ASP A 106 29.29 5.99 10.98
C ASP A 106 29.76 4.78 11.80
N LEU A 107 29.26 4.63 13.03
CA LEU A 107 29.48 3.41 13.83
C LEU A 107 28.89 2.17 13.16
N LEU A 108 27.70 2.30 12.55
CA LEU A 108 27.07 1.21 11.79
C LEU A 108 27.92 0.82 10.58
N ARG A 109 28.58 1.78 9.92
CA ARG A 109 29.50 1.52 8.80
C ARG A 109 30.79 0.82 9.22
N LEU A 110 31.31 1.12 10.41
CA LEU A 110 32.49 0.47 10.96
C LEU A 110 32.22 -0.94 11.47
N SER A 111 30.95 -1.31 11.68
CA SER A 111 30.57 -2.66 12.11
C SER A 111 30.83 -3.69 10.99
N HIS A 112 31.16 -4.93 11.37
CA HIS A 112 31.33 -6.06 10.43
C HIS A 112 30.01 -6.50 9.74
N LEU A 113 28.92 -5.75 9.89
CA LEU A 113 27.64 -6.11 9.28
C LEU A 113 27.62 -5.74 7.80
N PRO A 114 27.16 -6.64 6.91
CA PRO A 114 27.07 -6.32 5.50
C PRO A 114 26.04 -5.21 5.26
N ALA A 115 26.33 -4.30 4.33
CA ALA A 115 25.47 -3.15 4.00
C ALA A 115 24.01 -3.55 3.70
N GLN A 116 23.80 -4.72 3.09
CA GLN A 116 22.47 -5.27 2.80
C GLN A 116 21.67 -5.58 4.07
N SER A 117 22.33 -6.03 5.14
CA SER A 117 21.70 -6.27 6.44
C SER A 117 21.33 -4.94 7.12
N ILE A 118 22.19 -3.92 7.04
CA ILE A 118 21.85 -2.60 7.58
C ILE A 118 20.62 -2.04 6.85
N ALA A 119 20.60 -2.10 5.52
CA ALA A 119 19.50 -1.62 4.69
C ALA A 119 18.17 -2.34 4.99
N SER A 120 18.18 -3.68 5.03
CA SER A 120 16.98 -4.46 5.31
C SER A 120 16.44 -4.21 6.72
N ALA A 121 17.30 -4.00 7.71
CA ALA A 121 16.88 -3.65 9.07
C ALA A 121 16.20 -2.28 9.13
N LYS A 122 16.76 -1.24 8.47
CA LYS A 122 16.13 0.10 8.45
C LYS A 122 14.81 0.10 7.70
N TYR A 123 14.76 -0.62 6.59
CA TYR A 123 13.54 -0.79 5.81
C TYR A 123 12.43 -1.46 6.64
N ALA A 124 12.74 -2.59 7.28
CA ALA A 124 11.79 -3.29 8.13
C ALA A 124 11.34 -2.43 9.34
N LEU A 125 12.25 -1.64 9.93
CA LEU A 125 11.90 -0.73 11.01
C LEU A 125 10.95 0.39 10.56
N ALA A 126 11.21 1.01 9.41
CA ALA A 126 10.33 2.03 8.84
C ALA A 126 8.94 1.43 8.54
N GLN A 127 8.89 0.23 7.97
CA GLN A 127 7.63 -0.49 7.72
C GLN A 127 6.89 -0.81 9.03
N LEU A 128 7.61 -1.23 10.08
CA LEU A 128 7.05 -1.48 11.41
C LEU A 128 6.58 -0.21 12.11
N ARG A 129 7.00 1.00 11.71
CA ARG A 129 6.43 2.25 12.23
C ARG A 129 5.21 2.67 11.42
N ALA A 130 5.23 2.43 10.11
CA ALA A 130 4.14 2.74 9.18
C ALA A 130 2.92 1.81 9.30
N TRP A 131 3.05 0.63 9.94
CA TRP A 131 2.01 -0.40 9.92
C TRP A 131 0.62 0.04 10.39
N ARG A 132 0.53 0.95 11.37
CA ARG A 132 -0.76 1.46 11.89
C ARG A 132 -1.51 2.23 10.81
N VAL A 133 -0.78 3.04 10.05
CA VAL A 133 -1.34 3.84 8.97
C VAL A 133 -1.70 2.94 7.78
N ILE A 134 -0.86 1.94 7.48
CA ILE A 134 -1.18 0.90 6.48
C ILE A 134 -2.48 0.17 6.84
N ALA A 135 -2.66 -0.22 8.11
CA ALA A 135 -3.85 -0.92 8.57
C ALA A 135 -5.11 -0.02 8.50
N LEU A 136 -4.99 1.26 8.85
CA LEU A 136 -6.08 2.23 8.74
C LEU A 136 -6.49 2.43 7.27
N GLU A 137 -5.53 2.61 6.38
CA GLU A 137 -5.77 2.74 4.95
C GLU A 137 -6.47 1.49 4.39
N PHE A 138 -6.02 0.31 4.80
CA PHE A 138 -6.65 -0.96 4.43
C PHE A 138 -8.12 -1.02 4.85
N ALA A 139 -8.44 -0.58 6.07
CA ALA A 139 -9.82 -0.54 6.57
C ALA A 139 -10.71 0.41 5.77
N ILE A 140 -10.22 1.62 5.44
CA ILE A 140 -10.96 2.59 4.62
C ILE A 140 -11.23 2.02 3.23
N ARG A 141 -10.22 1.41 2.61
CA ARG A 141 -10.36 0.79 1.28
C ARG A 141 -11.32 -0.40 1.28
N ALA A 142 -11.31 -1.21 2.34
CA ALA A 142 -12.29 -2.27 2.52
C ALA A 142 -13.73 -1.73 2.53
N ALA A 143 -13.99 -0.63 3.22
CA ALA A 143 -15.30 0.01 3.24
C ALA A 143 -15.74 0.48 1.83
N VAL A 144 -14.85 1.13 1.08
CA VAL A 144 -15.14 1.55 -0.31
C VAL A 144 -15.45 0.35 -1.21
N LEU A 145 -14.67 -0.73 -1.11
CA LEU A 145 -14.90 -1.93 -1.91
C LEU A 145 -16.25 -2.57 -1.64
N THR A 146 -16.66 -2.60 -0.38
CA THR A 146 -17.97 -3.16 -0.04
C THR A 146 -19.13 -2.40 -0.69
N LEU A 147 -19.01 -1.07 -0.84
CA LEU A 147 -20.00 -0.28 -1.56
C LEU A 147 -20.02 -0.62 -3.04
N ILE A 148 -18.85 -0.73 -3.67
CA ILE A 148 -18.75 -1.08 -5.09
C ILE A 148 -19.38 -2.45 -5.37
N VAL A 149 -19.22 -3.42 -4.47
CA VAL A 149 -19.72 -4.79 -4.65
C VAL A 149 -21.25 -4.89 -4.46
N LEU A 150 -21.84 -4.09 -3.58
CA LEU A 150 -23.26 -4.13 -3.22
C LEU A 150 -24.25 -4.13 -4.41
N PRO A 151 -24.18 -3.21 -5.39
CA PRO A 151 -25.14 -3.18 -6.49
C PRO A 151 -25.11 -4.45 -7.35
N PHE A 152 -23.95 -5.12 -7.45
CA PHE A 152 -23.81 -6.36 -8.22
C PHE A 152 -24.49 -7.55 -7.56
N VAL A 153 -24.55 -7.57 -6.22
CA VAL A 153 -25.30 -8.62 -5.49
C VAL A 153 -26.80 -8.48 -5.73
N ARG A 154 -27.30 -7.27 -5.98
CA ARG A 154 -28.73 -6.98 -6.16
C ARG A 154 -29.26 -7.32 -7.57
N THR A 155 -28.41 -7.34 -8.60
CA THR A 155 -28.84 -7.43 -10.02
C THR A 155 -29.08 -8.85 -10.57
N GLY A 156 -28.93 -9.92 -9.78
CA GLY A 156 -29.33 -11.30 -10.14
C GLY A 156 -28.27 -12.14 -10.88
N ILE A 157 -28.47 -13.46 -10.90
CA ILE A 157 -27.39 -14.51 -10.91
C ILE A 157 -26.47 -14.52 -12.15
N SER A 158 -26.93 -14.27 -13.38
CA SER A 158 -26.10 -14.50 -14.58
C SER A 158 -25.12 -13.37 -14.90
N LEU A 159 -25.56 -12.11 -14.83
CA LEU A 159 -24.68 -10.93 -14.95
C LEU A 159 -23.92 -10.68 -13.64
N ALA A 160 -24.52 -11.02 -12.49
CA ALA A 160 -23.85 -10.90 -11.21
C ALA A 160 -22.64 -11.81 -11.11
N LEU A 161 -22.63 -13.03 -11.66
CA LEU A 161 -21.47 -13.93 -11.49
C LEU A 161 -20.18 -13.32 -12.07
N THR A 162 -20.23 -12.79 -13.28
CA THR A 162 -19.02 -12.28 -13.95
C THR A 162 -18.59 -10.93 -13.41
N LEU A 163 -19.56 -10.07 -13.06
CA LEU A 163 -19.28 -8.82 -12.37
C LEU A 163 -18.80 -9.03 -10.94
N THR A 164 -19.29 -10.04 -10.23
CA THR A 164 -18.80 -10.38 -8.88
C THR A 164 -17.41 -10.97 -8.94
N ILE A 165 -17.10 -11.88 -9.87
CA ILE A 165 -15.73 -12.38 -10.04
C ILE A 165 -14.78 -11.23 -10.38
N THR A 166 -15.12 -10.40 -11.36
CA THR A 166 -14.30 -9.24 -11.75
C THR A 166 -14.16 -8.26 -10.58
N GLY A 167 -15.24 -7.99 -9.87
CA GLY A 167 -15.27 -7.13 -8.69
C GLY A 167 -14.42 -7.67 -7.54
N VAL A 168 -14.45 -8.97 -7.26
CA VAL A 168 -13.63 -9.63 -6.23
C VAL A 168 -12.14 -9.59 -6.62
N ILE A 169 -11.82 -9.80 -7.89
CA ILE A 169 -10.45 -9.68 -8.39
C ILE A 169 -9.97 -8.24 -8.19
N LEU A 170 -10.71 -7.25 -8.70
CA LEU A 170 -10.37 -5.82 -8.54
C LEU A 170 -10.27 -5.42 -7.07
N ALA A 171 -11.15 -5.92 -6.21
CA ALA A 171 -11.14 -5.68 -4.77
C ALA A 171 -9.87 -6.22 -4.11
N SER A 172 -9.50 -7.46 -4.42
CA SER A 172 -8.29 -8.09 -3.91
C SER A 172 -7.04 -7.32 -4.34
N LEU A 173 -7.04 -6.79 -5.55
CA LEU A 173 -5.93 -6.03 -6.11
C LEU A 173 -5.84 -4.63 -5.51
N TYR A 174 -6.98 -3.95 -5.30
CA TYR A 174 -7.05 -2.66 -4.61
C TYR A 174 -6.55 -2.75 -3.16
N TRP A 175 -6.70 -3.91 -2.53
CA TRP A 175 -6.11 -4.24 -1.23
C TRP A 175 -4.59 -4.48 -1.30
N LEU A 176 -4.12 -5.27 -2.26
CA LEU A 176 -2.69 -5.55 -2.44
C LEU A 176 -1.89 -4.30 -2.81
N GLU A 177 -2.50 -3.37 -3.55
CA GLU A 177 -1.90 -2.10 -3.96
C GLU A 177 -1.35 -1.31 -2.76
N VAL A 178 -2.09 -1.21 -1.65
CA VAL A 178 -1.65 -0.49 -0.44
C VAL A 178 -0.31 -0.99 0.04
N TRP A 179 -0.14 -2.31 0.04
CA TRP A 179 1.06 -2.96 0.53
C TRP A 179 2.26 -2.69 -0.37
N TRP A 180 2.10 -2.85 -1.69
CA TRP A 180 3.17 -2.62 -2.65
C TRP A 180 3.55 -1.14 -2.74
N ARG A 181 2.56 -0.25 -2.64
CA ARG A 181 2.79 1.20 -2.62
C ARG A 181 3.58 1.62 -1.39
N ALA A 182 3.15 1.21 -0.19
CA ALA A 182 3.87 1.51 1.05
C ALA A 182 5.33 1.04 0.96
N ARG A 183 5.56 -0.16 0.41
CA ARG A 183 6.91 -0.70 0.21
C ARG A 183 7.78 0.17 -0.69
N ALA A 184 7.24 0.64 -1.82
CA ALA A 184 7.96 1.48 -2.77
C ALA A 184 8.21 2.90 -2.25
N VAL A 185 7.21 3.51 -1.59
CA VAL A 185 7.36 4.85 -0.99
C VAL A 185 8.40 4.84 0.11
N ILE A 186 8.39 3.84 1.00
CA ILE A 186 9.39 3.71 2.07
C ILE A 186 10.80 3.53 1.49
N SER A 187 10.99 2.69 0.47
CA SER A 187 12.32 2.47 -0.12
C SER A 187 12.84 3.70 -0.87
N LEU A 188 11.98 4.41 -1.60
CA LEU A 188 12.31 5.69 -2.24
C LEU A 188 12.70 6.73 -1.19
N SER A 189 11.97 6.79 -0.08
CA SER A 189 12.22 7.75 1.00
C SER A 189 13.53 7.49 1.72
N LEU A 190 13.86 6.22 2.00
CA LEU A 190 15.16 5.85 2.57
C LEU A 190 16.32 6.19 1.64
N LEU A 191 16.17 5.96 0.33
CA LEU A 191 17.18 6.35 -0.66
C LEU A 191 17.35 7.88 -0.69
N SER A 192 16.26 8.64 -0.74
CA SER A 192 16.29 10.11 -0.68
C SER A 192 16.96 10.61 0.59
N ALA A 193 16.70 9.99 1.74
CA ALA A 193 17.31 10.36 3.01
C ALA A 193 18.84 10.18 3.04
N LEU A 194 19.40 9.26 2.24
CA LEU A 194 20.85 9.11 2.08
C LEU A 194 21.45 10.07 1.05
N LEU A 195 20.69 10.46 0.03
CA LEU A 195 21.19 11.31 -1.05
C LEU A 195 21.25 12.78 -0.64
N PHE A 196 20.40 13.22 0.30
CA PHE A 196 20.32 14.62 0.72
C PHE A 196 20.67 14.78 2.20
N ASN A 197 21.66 15.64 2.47
CA ASN A 197 22.09 15.95 3.84
C ASN A 197 21.04 16.72 4.66
N LYS A 198 20.17 17.48 4.00
CA LYS A 198 19.10 18.24 4.66
C LYS A 198 17.81 17.42 4.68
N PRO A 199 17.18 17.19 5.85
CA PRO A 199 15.97 16.35 5.96
C PRO A 199 14.81 16.88 5.14
N ILE A 200 14.65 18.21 5.06
CA ILE A 200 13.60 18.86 4.28
C ILE A 200 13.74 18.53 2.79
N ASN A 201 14.95 18.58 2.24
CA ASN A 201 15.20 18.27 0.84
C ASN A 201 14.90 16.78 0.55
N ALA A 202 15.30 15.89 1.46
CA ALA A 202 14.99 14.46 1.35
C ALA A 202 13.46 14.21 1.34
N MET A 203 12.72 14.87 2.23
CA MET A 203 11.25 14.75 2.29
C MET A 203 10.58 15.27 1.02
N ILE A 204 11.00 16.43 0.50
CA ILE A 204 10.43 17.00 -0.73
C ILE A 204 10.67 16.05 -1.91
N VAL A 205 11.89 15.55 -2.09
CA VAL A 205 12.20 14.64 -3.21
C VAL A 205 11.46 13.31 -3.07
N ALA A 206 11.37 12.78 -1.86
CA ALA A 206 10.59 11.57 -1.59
C ALA A 206 9.09 11.77 -1.86
N ALA A 207 8.50 12.88 -1.41
CA ALA A 207 7.10 13.21 -1.68
C ALA A 207 6.83 13.40 -3.17
N LEU A 208 7.70 14.13 -3.88
CA LEU A 208 7.62 14.28 -5.34
C LEU A 208 7.74 12.92 -6.07
N SER A 209 8.60 12.03 -5.58
CA SER A 209 8.71 10.68 -6.15
C SER A 209 7.45 9.83 -5.92
N ALA A 210 6.81 9.97 -4.75
CA ALA A 210 5.53 9.32 -4.47
C ALA A 210 4.41 9.86 -5.38
N ILE A 211 4.33 11.18 -5.57
CA ILE A 211 3.39 11.81 -6.51
C ILE A 211 3.66 11.34 -7.94
N GLY A 212 4.92 11.32 -8.39
CA GLY A 212 5.28 10.83 -9.73
C GLY A 212 4.87 9.38 -9.96
N LEU A 213 4.94 8.57 -8.91
CA LEU A 213 4.50 7.19 -8.93
C LEU A 213 2.96 7.05 -9.00
N HIS A 214 2.19 7.93 -8.36
CA HIS A 214 0.74 8.03 -8.56
C HIS A 214 0.37 8.47 -9.97
N VAL A 215 1.07 9.45 -10.52
CA VAL A 215 0.85 9.92 -11.90
C VAL A 215 1.13 8.78 -12.89
N ALA A 216 2.20 8.01 -12.69
CA ALA A 216 2.53 6.85 -13.51
C ALA A 216 1.44 5.77 -13.40
N GLN A 217 0.97 5.46 -12.20
CA GLN A 217 -0.13 4.51 -11.99
C GLN A 217 -1.43 4.99 -12.66
N ALA A 218 -1.80 6.26 -12.49
CA ALA A 218 -3.00 6.82 -13.09
C ALA A 218 -2.95 6.78 -14.63
N ALA A 219 -1.81 7.14 -15.23
CA ALA A 219 -1.60 7.07 -16.67
C ALA A 219 -1.71 5.63 -17.20
N PHE A 220 -1.12 4.68 -16.47
CA PHE A 220 -1.19 3.27 -16.82
C PHE A 220 -2.63 2.73 -16.71
N LEU A 221 -3.35 3.03 -15.63
CA LEU A 221 -4.75 2.64 -15.46
C LEU A 221 -5.66 3.27 -16.52
N ALA A 222 -5.44 4.55 -16.85
CA ALA A 222 -6.17 5.22 -17.93
C ALA A 222 -5.95 4.52 -19.28
N THR A 223 -4.71 4.11 -19.56
CA THR A 223 -4.37 3.37 -20.77
C THR A 223 -5.07 2.01 -20.81
N CYS A 224 -5.04 1.25 -19.70
CA CYS A 224 -5.80 0.00 -19.57
C CYS A 224 -7.31 0.21 -19.74
N GLY A 225 -7.85 1.31 -19.21
CA GLY A 225 -9.26 1.68 -19.37
C GLY A 225 -9.65 1.99 -20.81
N ILE A 226 -8.83 2.74 -21.55
CA ILE A 226 -9.05 3.02 -22.97
C ILE A 226 -9.01 1.73 -23.80
N LEU A 227 -8.01 0.87 -23.56
CA LEU A 227 -7.90 -0.42 -24.25
C LEU A 227 -9.12 -1.30 -23.97
N LEU A 228 -9.63 -1.30 -22.75
CA LEU A 228 -10.84 -2.01 -22.38
C LEU A 228 -12.08 -1.46 -23.11
N LEU A 229 -12.23 -0.14 -23.20
CA LEU A 229 -13.33 0.50 -23.92
C LEU A 229 -13.30 0.17 -25.42
N LEU A 230 -12.13 0.16 -26.04
CA LEU A 230 -11.94 -0.25 -27.43
C LEU A 230 -12.28 -1.74 -27.63
N ALA A 231 -11.87 -2.60 -26.70
CA ALA A 231 -12.23 -4.02 -26.74
C ALA A 231 -13.74 -4.24 -26.60
N LEU A 232 -14.40 -3.46 -25.74
CA LEU A 232 -15.85 -3.48 -25.54
C LEU A 232 -16.64 -3.10 -26.79
N GLN A 233 -16.12 -2.18 -27.60
CA GLN A 233 -16.77 -1.75 -28.85
C GLN A 233 -16.69 -2.81 -29.96
N SER A 234 -15.73 -3.74 -29.92
CA SER A 234 -15.42 -4.62 -31.07
C SER A 234 -16.12 -5.98 -31.07
N ALA A 235 -16.62 -6.50 -29.93
CA ALA A 235 -17.50 -7.68 -29.88
C ALA A 235 -18.09 -7.85 -28.46
N PHE A 236 -19.43 -7.90 -28.35
CA PHE A 236 -20.13 -7.64 -27.08
C PHE A 236 -20.32 -8.85 -26.14
N THR A 237 -20.04 -10.09 -26.55
CA THR A 237 -20.54 -11.26 -25.78
C THR A 237 -19.49 -12.17 -25.15
N LEU A 238 -18.40 -12.52 -25.83
CA LEU A 238 -17.41 -13.49 -25.31
C LEU A 238 -16.09 -12.84 -24.91
N SER A 239 -15.66 -11.83 -25.67
CA SER A 239 -14.52 -10.94 -25.38
C SER A 239 -14.72 -10.14 -24.10
N PHE A 240 -15.95 -9.77 -23.74
CA PHE A 240 -16.24 -9.05 -22.51
C PHE A 240 -16.02 -9.90 -21.25
N LEU A 241 -16.55 -11.13 -21.26
CA LEU A 241 -16.50 -12.05 -20.12
C LEU A 241 -15.06 -12.48 -19.78
N CYS A 242 -14.24 -12.72 -20.79
CA CYS A 242 -12.84 -13.14 -20.60
C CYS A 242 -11.86 -11.95 -20.56
N GLY A 243 -12.14 -10.87 -21.29
CA GLY A 243 -11.24 -9.73 -21.43
C GLY A 243 -11.17 -8.86 -20.19
N MET A 244 -12.30 -8.60 -19.52
CA MET A 244 -12.36 -7.78 -18.30
C MET A 244 -11.43 -8.29 -17.17
N PRO A 245 -11.49 -9.57 -16.76
CA PRO A 245 -10.59 -10.12 -15.76
C PRO A 245 -9.12 -10.10 -16.22
N LEU A 246 -8.85 -10.40 -17.50
CA LEU A 246 -7.49 -10.37 -18.04
C LEU A 246 -6.91 -8.96 -18.04
N CYS A 247 -7.68 -7.94 -18.42
CA CYS A 247 -7.27 -6.55 -18.34
C CYS A 247 -7.04 -6.11 -16.89
N ALA A 248 -7.90 -6.51 -15.96
CA ALA A 248 -7.71 -6.24 -14.53
C ALA A 248 -6.42 -6.91 -14.00
N LEU A 249 -6.18 -8.17 -14.35
CA LEU A 249 -4.96 -8.90 -13.99
C LEU A 249 -3.71 -8.29 -14.63
N ALA A 250 -3.77 -7.90 -15.90
CA ALA A 250 -2.64 -7.28 -16.60
C ALA A 250 -2.33 -5.90 -16.02
N ALA A 251 -3.36 -5.10 -15.75
CA ALA A 251 -3.20 -3.80 -15.12
C ALA A 251 -2.52 -3.96 -13.75
N THR A 252 -3.05 -4.86 -12.94
CA THR A 252 -2.59 -4.96 -11.56
C THR A 252 -1.27 -5.72 -11.43
N GLY A 253 -1.05 -6.76 -12.21
CA GLY A 253 0.26 -7.41 -12.37
C GLY A 253 1.32 -6.42 -12.87
N GLY A 254 0.96 -5.53 -13.81
CA GLY A 254 1.82 -4.44 -14.26
C GLY A 254 2.18 -3.47 -13.14
N THR A 255 1.19 -3.01 -12.36
CA THR A 255 1.45 -2.14 -11.20
C THR A 255 2.28 -2.84 -10.11
N CYS A 256 2.00 -4.12 -9.81
CA CYS A 256 2.79 -4.95 -8.89
C CYS A 256 4.25 -4.96 -9.28
N PHE A 257 4.50 -5.36 -10.53
CA PHE A 257 5.84 -5.47 -11.09
C PHE A 257 6.55 -4.12 -11.07
N PHE A 258 5.85 -3.04 -11.41
CA PHE A 258 6.39 -1.69 -11.34
C PHE A 258 6.81 -1.31 -9.92
N TYR A 259 5.94 -1.52 -8.93
CA TYR A 259 6.22 -1.22 -7.52
C TYR A 259 7.37 -2.06 -6.96
N GLU A 260 7.36 -3.36 -7.20
CA GLU A 260 8.43 -4.26 -6.77
C GLU A 260 9.76 -3.90 -7.42
N ARG A 261 9.75 -3.56 -8.72
CA ARG A 261 10.96 -3.18 -9.44
C ARG A 261 11.50 -1.84 -8.95
N ALA A 262 10.64 -0.85 -8.70
CA ALA A 262 11.01 0.42 -8.10
C ALA A 262 11.62 0.22 -6.71
N ALA A 263 11.01 -0.61 -5.87
CA ALA A 263 11.52 -0.93 -4.54
C ALA A 263 12.88 -1.66 -4.60
N ALA A 264 13.02 -2.65 -5.48
CA ALA A 264 14.26 -3.40 -5.65
C ALA A 264 15.41 -2.51 -6.15
N MET A 265 15.16 -1.68 -7.17
CA MET A 265 16.19 -0.77 -7.72
C MET A 265 16.64 0.27 -6.68
N THR A 266 15.70 0.82 -5.90
CA THR A 266 16.01 1.81 -4.86
C THR A 266 16.81 1.19 -3.73
N LEU A 267 16.46 -0.02 -3.28
CA LEU A 267 17.21 -0.76 -2.27
C LEU A 267 18.62 -1.13 -2.75
N GLN A 268 18.79 -1.57 -3.99
CA GLN A 268 20.12 -1.86 -4.56
C GLN A 268 21.01 -0.61 -4.59
N ARG A 269 20.46 0.55 -4.97
CA ARG A 269 21.18 1.83 -4.96
C ARG A 269 21.54 2.27 -3.54
N PHE A 270 20.63 2.06 -2.59
CA PHE A 270 20.85 2.32 -1.17
C PHE A 270 22.01 1.48 -0.63
N VAL A 271 22.02 0.16 -0.90
CA VAL A 271 23.10 -0.75 -0.50
C VAL A 271 24.44 -0.34 -1.14
N LYS A 272 24.46 -0.02 -2.44
CA LYS A 272 25.67 0.43 -3.14
C LYS A 272 26.24 1.70 -2.52
N ARG A 273 25.39 2.66 -2.15
CA ARG A 273 25.80 3.93 -1.50
C ARG A 273 26.37 3.72 -0.11
N ILE A 274 25.82 2.78 0.67
CA ILE A 274 26.39 2.41 1.97
C ILE A 274 27.78 1.80 1.78
N GLY A 275 27.92 0.86 0.85
CA GLY A 275 29.20 0.20 0.58
C GLY A 275 30.28 1.16 0.07
N SER A 276 29.95 2.09 -0.83
CA SER A 276 30.93 3.04 -1.38
C SER A 276 31.45 4.08 -0.39
N ALA A 277 30.79 4.27 0.75
CA ALA A 277 31.23 5.20 1.78
C ALA A 277 32.15 4.54 2.82
N ALA A 278 32.31 3.22 2.77
CA ALA A 278 33.16 2.46 3.68
C ALA A 278 34.54 2.11 3.10
N ALA A 279 34.71 2.30 1.78
CA ALA A 279 35.98 2.16 1.06
C ALA A 279 36.63 3.53 0.91
#